data_AF-E3CUR7-F1
#
_entry.id   AF-E3CUR7-F1
#
_cell.length_a   1.000
_cell.length_b   1.000
_cell.length_c   1.000
_cell.angle_alpha   90.00
_cell.angle_beta   90.00
_cell.angle_gamma   90.00
#
_symmetry.space_group_name_H-M   'P 1'
#
loop_
_entity.id
_entity.type
_entity.pdbx_description
1 polymer ?
#
loop_
_entity_poly.entity_id
_entity_poly.type
_entity_poly.pdbx_seq_one_letter_code
_entity_poly.pdbx_strand_id
1 'polypeptide(L)'
;MWRYGKHPVGWLLLVLVSILALGGCGGGSDKQAALAPWEGTWKSLSVYLDDPALTPSCEAVAAHNAAYTPQGVLGFLKKMYRCDFAGMVVKGDSVTFRKVDGSVLGTVSYRSAGTAPILGHDKPWHLFEAVGNPGEAYRYLALVEVHSDGPDAMKHWHLRYGNTSLEALVGSGADATWWPTMAAEDTTAAAVAADLGSEAEAFAQFLGNPWTPWLGTWVSVSSYLDDPAMEAAYAAVVAEATKLGKSYDTASVKAFFKGMLHTPFALVRISADATVFLTADGTELGRGGYVYQGVVPMPGFEGSLWDHWTATGSSPAGYGRILTTAVHSDGPEAMKHWHMRFGDASLQDLVNPSNPMWFPTCVKPETTAAVFAEDVKGEAAAYAAFLP
;
A
#
# COMPACT_ATOMS: atom_id res chain seq x y z
N MET A 1 -10.22 -11.02 -22.46
CA MET A 1 -8.94 -11.73 -22.70
C MET A 1 -7.80 -10.76 -22.45
N TRP A 2 -7.37 -10.68 -21.19
CA TRP A 2 -6.18 -9.95 -20.79
C TRP A 2 -4.96 -10.60 -21.43
N ARG A 3 -4.50 -10.03 -22.54
CA ARG A 3 -3.25 -10.47 -23.17
C ARG A 3 -2.12 -9.64 -22.61
N TYR A 4 -1.50 -10.14 -21.54
CA TYR A 4 -0.19 -9.67 -21.12
C TYR A 4 0.81 -9.93 -22.25
N GLY A 5 1.26 -8.85 -22.88
CA GLY A 5 2.29 -8.91 -23.92
C GLY A 5 3.59 -9.45 -23.33
N LYS A 6 4.02 -10.62 -23.80
CA LYS A 6 5.36 -11.14 -23.54
C LYS A 6 6.39 -10.22 -24.19
N HIS A 7 7.13 -9.44 -23.42
CA HIS A 7 8.36 -8.81 -23.88
C HIS A 7 9.52 -9.08 -22.91
N PRO A 8 10.73 -9.35 -23.43
CA PRO A 8 11.87 -9.77 -22.63
C PRO A 8 12.54 -8.58 -21.92
N VAL A 9 13.33 -8.95 -20.91
CA VAL A 9 14.13 -8.10 -20.02
C VAL A 9 14.95 -7.04 -20.76
N GLY A 10 14.87 -5.81 -20.26
CA GLY A 10 15.88 -4.77 -20.43
C GLY A 10 15.44 -3.61 -21.31
N TRP A 11 15.12 -2.47 -20.69
CA TRP A 11 15.80 -1.19 -20.89
C TRP A 11 15.18 -0.09 -20.03
N LEU A 12 16.05 0.77 -19.51
CA LEU A 12 15.75 2.05 -18.88
C LEU A 12 14.99 2.92 -19.88
N LEU A 13 13.75 3.30 -19.60
CA LEU A 13 13.07 4.37 -20.31
C LEU A 13 12.62 5.43 -19.31
N LEU A 14 13.34 6.56 -19.30
CA LEU A 14 12.82 7.82 -18.78
C LEU A 14 11.61 8.22 -19.63
N VAL A 15 10.41 8.15 -19.08
CA VAL A 15 9.20 8.69 -19.72
C VAL A 15 8.82 9.96 -18.98
N LEU A 16 9.06 11.10 -19.62
CA LEU A 16 8.45 12.38 -19.27
C LEU A 16 6.93 12.23 -19.43
N VAL A 17 6.20 12.18 -18.30
CA VAL A 17 4.75 12.32 -18.28
C VAL A 17 4.44 13.75 -18.70
N SER A 18 4.23 13.94 -19.99
CA SER A 18 3.70 15.17 -20.53
C SER A 18 2.21 15.16 -20.21
N ILE A 19 1.78 16.00 -19.26
CA ILE A 19 0.37 16.32 -19.05
C ILE A 19 -0.14 16.89 -20.38
N LEU A 20 -0.77 16.05 -21.19
CA LEU A 20 -1.43 16.49 -22.41
C LEU A 20 -2.61 17.36 -22.00
N ALA A 21 -2.54 18.61 -22.45
CA ALA A 21 -3.52 19.64 -22.23
C ALA A 21 -4.95 19.12 -22.48
N LEU A 22 -5.85 19.51 -21.58
CA LEU A 22 -7.31 19.42 -21.71
C LEU A 22 -7.74 20.05 -23.05
N GLY A 23 -7.75 19.25 -24.10
CA GLY A 23 -8.20 19.63 -25.43
C GLY A 23 -9.72 19.62 -25.47
N GLY A 24 -10.32 20.78 -25.20
CA GLY A 24 -11.71 21.04 -25.55
C GLY A 24 -11.87 21.23 -27.06
N CYS A 25 -12.68 20.36 -27.68
CA CYS A 25 -13.53 20.57 -28.86
C CYS A 25 -14.34 19.26 -28.99
N GLY A 26 -15.61 19.19 -28.62
CA GLY A 26 -16.70 19.75 -29.41
C GLY A 26 -17.49 18.61 -30.04
N GLY A 27 -18.48 18.08 -29.32
CA GLY A 27 -19.41 17.05 -29.80
C GLY A 27 -20.44 16.77 -28.72
N GLY A 28 -21.65 17.30 -28.89
CA GLY A 28 -22.75 17.12 -27.96
C GLY A 28 -23.16 15.65 -27.84
N SER A 29 -22.97 15.09 -26.66
CA SER A 29 -23.71 13.94 -26.14
C SER A 29 -23.95 14.22 -24.67
N ASP A 30 -25.18 13.96 -24.22
CA ASP A 30 -25.77 14.52 -23.01
C ASP A 30 -24.86 14.51 -21.77
N LYS A 31 -24.68 15.69 -21.17
CA LYS A 31 -24.02 15.87 -19.86
C LYS A 31 -24.73 15.13 -18.70
N GLN A 32 -25.81 14.41 -18.98
CA GLN A 32 -26.74 13.83 -18.02
C GLN A 32 -26.59 12.30 -17.85
N ALA A 33 -25.64 11.67 -18.54
CA ALA A 33 -25.45 10.21 -18.54
C ALA A 33 -23.98 9.76 -18.50
N ALA A 34 -23.09 10.59 -17.94
CA ALA A 34 -21.64 10.31 -17.95
C ALA A 34 -21.26 8.98 -17.25
N LEU A 35 -22.11 8.48 -16.35
CA LEU A 35 -21.92 7.21 -15.64
C LEU A 35 -22.77 6.05 -16.21
N ALA A 36 -23.45 6.24 -17.34
CA ALA A 36 -24.31 5.20 -17.93
C ALA A 36 -23.63 3.82 -18.13
N PRO A 37 -22.33 3.72 -18.49
CA PRO A 37 -21.65 2.42 -18.56
C PRO A 37 -21.59 1.65 -17.23
N TRP A 38 -21.80 2.32 -16.10
CA TRP A 38 -21.80 1.75 -14.76
C TRP A 38 -23.19 1.73 -14.11
N GLU A 39 -24.26 2.09 -14.82
CA GLU A 39 -25.63 2.11 -14.28
C GLU A 39 -25.96 0.75 -13.63
N GLY A 40 -26.41 0.77 -12.38
CA GLY A 40 -26.74 -0.45 -11.65
C GLY A 40 -26.44 -0.40 -10.15
N THR A 41 -26.67 -1.54 -9.51
CA THR A 41 -26.41 -1.76 -8.09
C THR A 41 -25.24 -2.73 -7.97
N TRP A 42 -24.20 -2.30 -7.26
CA TRP A 42 -22.91 -2.95 -7.19
C TRP A 42 -22.49 -3.22 -5.75
N LYS A 43 -21.76 -4.30 -5.57
CA LYS A 43 -21.23 -4.75 -4.29
C LYS A 43 -19.71 -4.90 -4.37
N SER A 44 -19.02 -4.38 -3.37
CA SER A 44 -17.56 -4.45 -3.27
C SER A 44 -17.13 -5.89 -3.00
N LEU A 45 -16.07 -6.34 -3.66
CA LEU A 45 -15.46 -7.65 -3.35
C LEU A 45 -14.82 -7.69 -1.96
N SER A 46 -14.50 -6.52 -1.35
CA SER A 46 -13.91 -6.45 0.00
C SER A 46 -14.75 -7.16 1.07
N VAL A 47 -16.07 -7.22 0.89
CA VAL A 47 -17.00 -7.80 1.85
C VAL A 47 -16.95 -9.33 1.92
N TYR A 48 -16.28 -9.98 0.96
CA TYR A 48 -16.16 -11.44 0.90
C TYR A 48 -14.79 -11.95 1.38
N LEU A 49 -13.83 -11.07 1.68
CA LEU A 49 -12.43 -11.44 1.92
C LEU A 49 -12.18 -12.15 3.26
N ASP A 50 -13.20 -12.27 4.10
CA ASP A 50 -13.16 -13.08 5.33
C ASP A 50 -14.04 -14.34 5.22
N ASP A 51 -14.68 -14.56 4.06
CA ASP A 51 -15.52 -15.74 3.84
C ASP A 51 -14.62 -16.98 3.62
N PRO A 52 -14.85 -18.08 4.38
CA PRO A 52 -14.05 -19.29 4.26
C PRO A 52 -14.10 -19.94 2.87
N ALA A 53 -15.11 -19.62 2.04
CA ALA A 53 -15.21 -20.08 0.66
C ALA A 53 -14.01 -19.71 -0.21
N LEU A 54 -13.27 -18.64 0.12
CA LEU A 54 -12.07 -18.23 -0.64
C LEU A 54 -10.85 -19.11 -0.36
N THR A 55 -10.86 -19.92 0.72
CA THR A 55 -9.69 -20.71 1.15
C THR A 55 -9.16 -21.63 0.05
N PRO A 56 -9.99 -22.47 -0.60
CA PRO A 56 -9.49 -23.39 -1.63
C PRO A 56 -8.90 -22.66 -2.85
N SER A 57 -9.44 -21.50 -3.21
CA SER A 57 -8.92 -20.69 -4.32
C SER A 57 -7.60 -20.03 -3.98
N CYS A 58 -7.43 -19.57 -2.74
CA CYS A 58 -6.13 -19.07 -2.25
C CYS A 58 -5.08 -20.18 -2.19
N GLU A 59 -5.47 -21.41 -1.82
CA GLU A 59 -4.60 -22.60 -1.89
C GLU A 59 -4.19 -22.91 -3.33
N ALA A 60 -5.13 -22.88 -4.28
CA ALA A 60 -4.86 -23.08 -5.69
C ALA A 60 -3.85 -22.05 -6.23
N VAL A 61 -4.02 -20.76 -5.91
CA VAL A 61 -3.08 -19.69 -6.29
C VAL A 61 -1.70 -19.94 -5.66
N ALA A 62 -1.64 -20.21 -4.35
CA ALA A 62 -0.37 -20.43 -3.63
C ALA A 62 0.39 -21.66 -4.16
N ALA A 63 -0.30 -22.68 -4.65
CA ALA A 63 0.32 -23.85 -5.28
C ALA A 63 1.13 -23.49 -6.55
N HIS A 64 0.80 -22.38 -7.22
CA HIS A 64 1.52 -21.86 -8.37
C HIS A 64 2.56 -20.78 -8.02
N ASN A 65 2.61 -20.29 -6.77
CA ASN A 65 3.58 -19.30 -6.32
C ASN A 65 4.00 -19.53 -4.86
N ALA A 66 5.11 -20.25 -4.70
CA ALA A 66 5.66 -20.63 -3.39
C ALA A 66 6.15 -19.46 -2.52
N ALA A 67 6.19 -18.22 -3.03
CA ALA A 67 6.50 -17.04 -2.22
C ALA A 67 5.33 -16.60 -1.32
N TYR A 68 4.14 -17.16 -1.54
CA TYR A 68 2.92 -16.87 -0.78
C TYR A 68 2.42 -18.13 -0.07
N THR A 69 1.93 -17.98 1.16
CA THR A 69 0.98 -18.95 1.72
C THR A 69 -0.44 -18.65 1.23
N PRO A 70 -1.43 -19.54 1.45
CA PRO A 70 -2.84 -19.20 1.18
C PRO A 70 -3.30 -17.93 1.92
N GLN A 71 -2.83 -17.73 3.16
CA GLN A 71 -3.07 -16.48 3.90
C GLN A 71 -2.31 -15.29 3.29
N GLY A 72 -1.13 -15.53 2.72
CA GLY A 72 -0.40 -14.56 1.89
C GLY A 72 -1.24 -14.06 0.72
N VAL A 73 -1.82 -14.98 -0.07
CA VAL A 73 -2.70 -14.63 -1.19
C VAL A 73 -3.90 -13.82 -0.69
N LEU A 74 -4.56 -14.27 0.39
CA LEU A 74 -5.69 -13.55 0.97
C LEU A 74 -5.31 -12.15 1.45
N GLY A 75 -4.14 -12.00 2.08
CA GLY A 75 -3.64 -10.70 2.53
C GLY A 75 -3.32 -9.75 1.38
N PHE A 76 -2.84 -10.28 0.25
CA PHE A 76 -2.70 -9.48 -0.98
C PHE A 76 -4.07 -9.01 -1.49
N LEU A 77 -5.06 -9.91 -1.57
CA LEU A 77 -6.44 -9.56 -1.98
C LEU A 77 -7.06 -8.50 -1.06
N LYS A 78 -6.81 -8.57 0.25
CA LYS A 78 -7.26 -7.56 1.23
C LYS A 78 -6.69 -6.17 0.96
N LYS A 79 -5.43 -6.07 0.54
CA LYS A 79 -4.84 -4.78 0.11
C LYS A 79 -5.42 -4.33 -1.22
N MET A 80 -5.44 -5.24 -2.20
CA MET A 80 -5.86 -4.95 -3.56
C MET A 80 -7.30 -4.46 -3.62
N TYR A 81 -8.22 -5.18 -2.96
CA TYR A 81 -9.65 -4.89 -2.99
C TYR A 81 -10.12 -4.01 -1.84
N ARG A 82 -9.21 -3.43 -1.02
CA ARG A 82 -9.57 -2.58 0.11
C ARG A 82 -10.56 -1.49 -0.32
N CYS A 83 -11.70 -1.45 0.35
CA CYS A 83 -12.78 -0.51 0.06
C CYS A 83 -13.48 -0.11 1.36
N ASP A 84 -13.68 1.18 1.59
CA ASP A 84 -14.23 1.75 2.83
C ASP A 84 -15.77 1.66 2.88
N PHE A 85 -16.38 1.20 1.80
CA PHE A 85 -17.81 1.00 1.66
C PHE A 85 -18.08 -0.39 1.04
N ALA A 86 -19.26 -0.93 1.32
CA ALA A 86 -19.65 -2.29 0.94
C ALA A 86 -20.23 -2.39 -0.47
N GLY A 87 -20.65 -1.27 -1.05
CA GLY A 87 -21.19 -1.23 -2.40
C GLY A 87 -21.70 0.14 -2.77
N MET A 88 -22.29 0.23 -3.95
CA MET A 88 -22.85 1.48 -4.47
C MET A 88 -24.01 1.28 -5.42
N VAL A 89 -24.78 2.34 -5.63
CA VAL A 89 -25.82 2.43 -6.66
C VAL A 89 -25.46 3.57 -7.59
N VAL A 90 -25.34 3.27 -8.88
CA VAL A 90 -25.08 4.25 -9.93
C VAL A 90 -26.38 4.47 -10.70
N LYS A 91 -26.85 5.72 -10.74
CA LYS A 91 -28.06 6.12 -11.44
C LYS A 91 -27.88 7.48 -12.11
N GLY A 92 -27.90 7.51 -13.44
CA GLY A 92 -27.72 8.73 -14.24
C GLY A 92 -26.32 9.32 -14.05
N ASP A 93 -26.23 10.45 -13.35
CA ASP A 93 -24.97 11.11 -12.99
C ASP A 93 -24.60 10.92 -11.51
N SER A 94 -25.38 10.15 -10.76
CA SER A 94 -25.30 10.10 -9.31
C SER A 94 -24.85 8.73 -8.80
N VAL A 95 -23.97 8.73 -7.80
CA VAL A 95 -23.49 7.54 -7.10
C VAL A 95 -23.92 7.63 -5.65
N THR A 96 -24.58 6.58 -5.15
CA THR A 96 -24.91 6.39 -3.73
C THR A 96 -24.01 5.32 -3.14
N PHE A 97 -23.15 5.70 -2.19
CA PHE A 97 -22.24 4.78 -1.48
C PHE A 97 -22.94 4.15 -0.28
N ARG A 98 -22.78 2.84 -0.08
CA ARG A 98 -23.42 2.08 1.01
C ARG A 98 -22.38 1.48 1.94
N LYS A 99 -22.56 1.68 3.24
CA LYS A 99 -21.74 1.09 4.30
C LYS A 99 -22.04 -0.41 4.45
N VAL A 100 -21.20 -1.11 5.21
CA VAL A 100 -21.34 -2.55 5.49
C VAL A 100 -22.65 -2.87 6.21
N ASP A 101 -23.15 -1.96 7.05
CA ASP A 101 -24.45 -2.09 7.75
C ASP A 101 -25.67 -1.80 6.86
N GLY A 102 -25.46 -1.51 5.57
CA GLY A 102 -26.51 -1.19 4.60
C GLY A 102 -26.97 0.27 4.61
N SER A 103 -26.48 1.10 5.53
CA SER A 103 -26.78 2.54 5.55
C SER A 103 -26.07 3.27 4.41
N VAL A 104 -26.59 4.45 4.05
CA VAL A 104 -26.00 5.30 3.00
C VAL A 104 -24.89 6.17 3.61
N LEU A 105 -23.69 6.09 3.03
CA LEU A 105 -22.58 7.00 3.34
C LEU A 105 -22.80 8.37 2.70
N GLY A 106 -23.31 8.39 1.48
CA GLY A 106 -23.69 9.63 0.78
C GLY A 106 -24.13 9.37 -0.66
N THR A 107 -24.87 10.32 -1.22
CA THR A 107 -25.26 10.37 -2.63
C THR A 107 -24.66 11.60 -3.26
N VAL A 108 -23.89 11.42 -4.34
CA VAL A 108 -23.12 12.49 -4.98
C VAL A 108 -23.32 12.44 -6.48
N SER A 109 -23.64 13.58 -7.08
CA SER A 109 -23.66 13.75 -8.54
C SER A 109 -22.26 14.06 -9.06
N TYR A 110 -21.90 13.49 -10.20
CA TYR A 110 -20.56 13.60 -10.78
C TYR A 110 -20.62 14.12 -12.22
N ARG A 111 -19.60 14.90 -12.59
CA ARG A 111 -19.31 15.26 -13.97
C ARG A 111 -18.06 14.52 -14.45
N SER A 112 -18.02 14.14 -15.72
CA SER A 112 -16.79 13.59 -16.31
C SER A 112 -15.69 14.65 -16.33
N ALA A 113 -14.47 14.22 -16.00
CA ALA A 113 -13.23 14.98 -16.04
C ALA A 113 -12.25 14.45 -17.09
N GLY A 114 -12.71 13.59 -18.01
CA GLY A 114 -11.90 12.99 -19.08
C GLY A 114 -11.44 11.57 -18.76
N THR A 115 -10.35 11.14 -19.39
CA THR A 115 -9.76 9.81 -19.21
C THR A 115 -8.25 9.90 -18.99
N ALA A 116 -7.68 8.88 -18.35
CA ALA A 116 -6.24 8.71 -18.19
C ALA A 116 -5.82 7.28 -18.57
N PRO A 117 -4.64 7.06 -19.17
CA PRO A 117 -4.18 5.72 -19.49
C PRO A 117 -3.88 4.93 -18.23
N ILE A 118 -4.02 3.61 -18.32
CA ILE A 118 -3.52 2.67 -17.32
C ILE A 118 -2.30 2.00 -17.93
N LEU A 119 -1.13 2.19 -17.33
CA LEU A 119 0.11 1.65 -17.87
C LEU A 119 0.05 0.11 -17.89
N GLY A 120 0.17 -0.49 -19.08
CA GLY A 120 0.12 -1.94 -19.26
C GLY A 120 -1.28 -2.53 -19.47
N HIS A 121 -2.32 -1.70 -19.57
CA HIS A 121 -3.69 -2.16 -19.83
C HIS A 121 -4.34 -1.40 -20.99
N ASP A 122 -5.19 -2.08 -21.75
CA ASP A 122 -5.86 -1.52 -22.92
C ASP A 122 -7.04 -0.59 -22.56
N LYS A 123 -7.54 -0.69 -21.32
CA LYS A 123 -8.66 0.12 -20.82
C LYS A 123 -8.12 1.35 -20.09
N PRO A 124 -8.73 2.54 -20.28
CA PRO A 124 -8.35 3.73 -19.54
C PRO A 124 -9.08 3.82 -18.19
N TRP A 125 -8.56 4.67 -17.32
CA TRP A 125 -9.35 5.28 -16.25
C TRP A 125 -10.32 6.30 -16.84
N HIS A 126 -11.58 6.24 -16.45
CA HIS A 126 -12.58 7.28 -16.67
C HIS A 126 -12.70 8.13 -15.41
N LEU A 127 -12.43 9.42 -15.54
CA LEU A 127 -12.25 10.33 -14.41
C LEU A 127 -13.53 11.12 -14.16
N PHE A 128 -13.87 11.31 -12.89
CA PHE A 128 -15.06 12.05 -12.47
C PHE A 128 -14.76 12.93 -11.26
N GLU A 129 -15.40 14.10 -11.23
CA GLU A 129 -15.39 15.02 -10.10
C GLU A 129 -16.82 15.29 -9.62
N ALA A 130 -17.01 15.31 -8.30
CA ALA A 130 -18.27 15.64 -7.67
C ALA A 130 -18.75 17.05 -8.06
N VAL A 131 -20.04 17.17 -8.31
CA VAL A 131 -20.74 18.44 -8.50
C VAL A 131 -21.18 18.96 -7.13
N GLY A 132 -20.50 19.97 -6.63
CA GLY A 132 -20.78 20.56 -5.31
C GLY A 132 -19.98 19.90 -4.20
N ASN A 133 -20.52 19.94 -2.97
CA ASN A 133 -19.88 19.37 -1.79
C ASN A 133 -20.29 17.90 -1.63
N PRO A 134 -19.34 16.93 -1.66
CA PRO A 134 -19.66 15.51 -1.50
C PRO A 134 -20.01 15.10 -0.05
N GLY A 135 -19.88 16.01 0.92
CA GLY A 135 -20.10 15.68 2.34
C GLY A 135 -19.07 14.67 2.84
N GLU A 136 -19.55 13.59 3.48
CA GLU A 136 -18.70 12.48 3.96
C GLU A 136 -18.27 11.50 2.85
N ALA A 137 -18.81 11.64 1.64
CA ALA A 137 -18.47 10.81 0.50
C ALA A 137 -17.21 11.32 -0.23
N TYR A 138 -17.01 10.84 -1.44
CA TYR A 138 -15.77 11.06 -2.19
C TYR A 138 -15.93 12.16 -3.24
N ARG A 139 -14.89 12.98 -3.42
CA ARG A 139 -14.88 14.07 -4.39
C ARG A 139 -14.46 13.61 -5.78
N TYR A 140 -13.52 12.69 -5.86
CA TYR A 140 -12.91 12.25 -7.11
C TYR A 140 -13.09 10.75 -7.27
N LEU A 141 -13.40 10.32 -8.50
CA LEU A 141 -13.46 8.92 -8.89
C LEU A 141 -12.62 8.69 -10.16
N ALA A 142 -11.97 7.53 -10.23
CA ALA A 142 -11.38 6.99 -11.44
C ALA A 142 -11.94 5.57 -11.64
N LEU A 143 -12.64 5.32 -12.74
CA LEU A 143 -13.38 4.08 -12.97
C LEU A 143 -12.86 3.36 -14.21
N VAL A 144 -12.75 2.04 -14.13
CA VAL A 144 -12.66 1.17 -15.32
C VAL A 144 -14.08 0.72 -15.66
N GLU A 145 -14.44 0.69 -16.93
CA GLU A 145 -15.76 0.19 -17.36
C GLU A 145 -16.00 -1.27 -16.95
N VAL A 146 -17.27 -1.64 -16.81
CA VAL A 146 -17.71 -3.03 -16.53
C VAL A 146 -17.17 -3.99 -17.59
N HIS A 147 -16.52 -5.06 -17.14
CA HIS A 147 -15.93 -6.08 -17.99
C HIS A 147 -15.93 -7.47 -17.34
N SER A 148 -15.49 -8.46 -18.12
CA SER A 148 -15.21 -9.83 -17.68
C SER A 148 -13.84 -10.23 -18.22
N ASP A 149 -13.08 -11.00 -17.45
CA ASP A 149 -11.70 -11.36 -17.81
C ASP A 149 -11.63 -12.55 -18.78
N GLY A 150 -12.65 -13.41 -18.72
CA GLY A 150 -12.92 -14.52 -19.62
C GLY A 150 -14.42 -14.63 -20.00
N PRO A 151 -14.78 -15.52 -20.94
CA PRO A 151 -16.16 -15.72 -21.37
C PRO A 151 -17.13 -16.09 -20.25
N ASP A 152 -16.64 -16.86 -19.28
CA ASP A 152 -17.42 -17.37 -18.14
C ASP A 152 -17.08 -16.66 -16.82
N ALA A 153 -16.20 -15.64 -16.87
CA ALA A 153 -15.76 -14.89 -15.70
C ALA A 153 -16.84 -13.92 -15.22
N MET A 154 -16.84 -13.65 -13.93
CA MET A 154 -17.77 -12.70 -13.31
C MET A 154 -17.63 -11.31 -13.93
N LYS A 155 -18.76 -10.66 -14.19
CA LYS A 155 -18.75 -9.24 -14.54
C LYS A 155 -18.36 -8.41 -13.33
N HIS A 156 -17.33 -7.60 -13.50
CA HIS A 156 -16.83 -6.71 -12.47
C HIS A 156 -16.23 -5.45 -13.08
N TRP A 157 -15.81 -4.54 -12.22
CA TRP A 157 -15.06 -3.35 -12.60
C TRP A 157 -14.25 -2.82 -11.43
N HIS A 158 -13.26 -1.98 -11.74
CA HIS A 158 -12.40 -1.38 -10.74
C HIS A 158 -12.65 0.11 -10.60
N LEU A 159 -12.39 0.62 -9.41
CA LEU A 159 -12.43 2.04 -9.13
C LEU A 159 -11.29 2.47 -8.22
N ARG A 160 -11.00 3.76 -8.25
CA ARG A 160 -10.25 4.48 -7.22
C ARG A 160 -11.05 5.71 -6.84
N TYR A 161 -10.93 6.11 -5.59
CA TYR A 161 -11.71 7.21 -5.04
C TYR A 161 -10.92 7.99 -4.00
N GLY A 162 -11.26 9.26 -3.79
CA GLY A 162 -10.61 10.06 -2.76
C GLY A 162 -11.02 11.53 -2.80
N ASN A 163 -10.42 12.31 -1.90
CA ASN A 163 -10.76 13.72 -1.68
C ASN A 163 -9.61 14.69 -2.01
N THR A 164 -8.42 14.17 -2.36
CA THR A 164 -7.22 14.99 -2.63
C THR A 164 -7.22 15.56 -4.06
N SER A 165 -7.08 14.71 -5.08
CA SER A 165 -7.09 15.10 -6.49
C SER A 165 -7.24 13.87 -7.38
N LEU A 166 -7.57 14.06 -8.66
CA LEU A 166 -7.53 12.99 -9.66
C LEU A 166 -6.10 12.44 -9.84
N GLU A 167 -5.08 13.31 -9.79
CA GLU A 167 -3.67 12.91 -9.89
C GLU A 167 -3.26 11.98 -8.74
N ALA A 168 -3.77 12.20 -7.53
CA ALA A 168 -3.52 11.29 -6.41
C ALA A 168 -4.10 9.88 -6.64
N LEU A 169 -5.13 9.75 -7.50
CA LEU A 169 -5.75 8.46 -7.80
C LEU A 169 -5.04 7.71 -8.93
N VAL A 170 -4.52 8.40 -9.96
CA VAL A 170 -4.03 7.75 -11.19
C VAL A 170 -2.61 8.11 -11.58
N GLY A 171 -1.98 9.06 -10.88
CA GLY A 171 -0.62 9.52 -11.14
C GLY A 171 0.46 8.53 -10.72
N SER A 172 1.72 8.88 -10.95
CA SER A 172 2.88 8.02 -10.67
C SER A 172 3.08 7.67 -9.19
N GLY A 173 2.49 8.45 -8.28
CA GLY A 173 2.51 8.21 -6.84
C GLY A 173 1.33 7.39 -6.32
N ALA A 174 0.36 7.05 -7.18
CA ALA A 174 -0.78 6.24 -6.77
C ALA A 174 -0.36 4.79 -6.49
N ASP A 175 -1.00 4.14 -5.51
CA ASP A 175 -0.77 2.73 -5.22
C ASP A 175 -1.19 1.88 -6.42
N ALA A 176 -0.20 1.36 -7.15
CA ALA A 176 -0.40 0.53 -8.33
C ALA A 176 -1.08 -0.81 -8.02
N THR A 177 -1.12 -1.23 -6.75
CA THR A 177 -1.77 -2.46 -6.29
C THR A 177 -3.17 -2.23 -5.75
N TRP A 178 -3.60 -0.98 -5.56
CA TRP A 178 -4.95 -0.68 -5.09
C TRP A 178 -5.96 -0.65 -6.23
N TRP A 179 -6.83 -1.66 -6.24
CA TRP A 179 -7.84 -1.95 -7.25
C TRP A 179 -9.15 -2.40 -6.59
N PRO A 180 -9.83 -1.55 -5.78
CA PRO A 180 -11.14 -1.94 -5.26
C PRO A 180 -12.04 -2.34 -6.43
N THR A 181 -12.76 -3.44 -6.21
CA THR A 181 -13.47 -4.14 -7.28
C THR A 181 -14.93 -4.26 -6.91
N MET A 182 -15.78 -3.92 -7.86
CA MET A 182 -17.23 -3.96 -7.77
C MET A 182 -17.76 -5.07 -8.66
N ALA A 183 -18.67 -5.88 -8.13
CA ALA A 183 -19.37 -6.92 -8.84
C ALA A 183 -20.90 -6.74 -8.71
N ALA A 184 -21.66 -7.50 -9.48
CA ALA A 184 -23.12 -7.45 -9.44
C ALA A 184 -23.65 -7.67 -8.01
N GLU A 185 -24.77 -7.01 -7.66
CA GLU A 185 -25.37 -7.06 -6.31
C GLU A 185 -25.60 -8.48 -5.79
N ASP A 186 -26.00 -9.40 -6.67
CA ASP A 186 -26.32 -10.80 -6.38
C ASP A 186 -25.09 -11.73 -6.37
N THR A 187 -23.89 -11.17 -6.50
CA THR A 187 -22.63 -11.91 -6.35
C THR A 187 -22.57 -12.61 -4.99
N THR A 188 -22.02 -13.82 -4.97
CA THR A 188 -21.81 -14.60 -3.75
C THR A 188 -20.32 -14.83 -3.52
N ALA A 189 -19.93 -15.10 -2.26
CA ALA A 189 -18.55 -15.48 -1.96
C ALA A 189 -18.09 -16.73 -2.75
N ALA A 190 -18.98 -17.69 -2.97
CA ALA A 190 -18.71 -18.86 -3.79
C ALA A 190 -18.41 -18.50 -5.26
N ALA A 191 -19.11 -17.52 -5.83
CA ALA A 191 -18.83 -17.04 -7.18
C ALA A 191 -17.48 -16.31 -7.27
N VAL A 192 -17.13 -15.50 -6.27
CA VAL A 192 -15.81 -14.83 -6.18
C VAL A 192 -14.71 -15.87 -6.05
N ALA A 193 -14.91 -16.88 -5.19
CA ALA A 193 -13.96 -17.97 -5.03
C ALA A 193 -13.80 -18.78 -6.33
N ALA A 194 -14.89 -19.09 -7.03
CA ALA A 194 -14.83 -19.81 -8.30
C ALA A 194 -14.04 -19.03 -9.37
N ASP A 195 -14.30 -17.73 -9.50
CA ASP A 195 -13.61 -16.84 -10.45
C ASP A 195 -12.09 -16.77 -10.17
N LEU A 196 -11.71 -16.51 -8.91
CA LEU A 196 -10.30 -16.55 -8.48
C LEU A 196 -9.66 -17.93 -8.71
N GLY A 197 -10.40 -19.00 -8.43
CA GLY A 197 -9.92 -20.38 -8.59
C GLY A 197 -9.69 -20.76 -10.05
N SER A 198 -10.58 -20.34 -10.96
CA SER A 198 -10.41 -20.60 -12.41
C SER A 198 -9.20 -19.90 -13.01
N GLU A 199 -8.75 -18.79 -12.41
CA GLU A 199 -7.62 -17.99 -12.87
C GLU A 199 -6.37 -18.17 -11.98
N ALA A 200 -6.32 -19.23 -11.16
CA ALA A 200 -5.31 -19.37 -10.11
C ALA A 200 -3.86 -19.25 -10.61
N GLU A 201 -3.52 -19.89 -11.73
CA GLU A 201 -2.17 -19.82 -12.33
C GLU A 201 -1.86 -18.41 -12.86
N ALA A 202 -2.82 -17.80 -13.56
CA ALA A 202 -2.65 -16.45 -14.11
C ALA A 202 -2.51 -15.41 -12.99
N PHE A 203 -3.32 -15.54 -11.93
CA PHE A 203 -3.25 -14.69 -10.76
C PHE A 203 -1.92 -14.88 -10.01
N ALA A 204 -1.45 -16.13 -9.85
CA ALA A 204 -0.15 -16.42 -9.26
C ALA A 204 1.03 -15.76 -10.01
N GLN A 205 0.96 -15.70 -11.35
CA GLN A 205 1.93 -14.98 -12.18
C GLN A 205 1.84 -13.46 -11.98
N PHE A 206 0.63 -12.92 -11.89
CA PHE A 206 0.39 -11.50 -11.62
C PHE A 206 0.95 -11.07 -10.25
N LEU A 207 0.78 -11.90 -9.21
CA LEU A 207 1.31 -11.63 -7.86
C LEU A 207 2.84 -11.44 -7.85
N GLY A 208 3.55 -12.08 -8.78
CA GLY A 208 5.00 -11.99 -8.89
C GLY A 208 5.74 -12.35 -7.59
N ASN A 209 6.88 -11.69 -7.36
CA ASN A 209 7.59 -11.79 -6.08
C ASN A 209 7.04 -10.73 -5.10
N PRO A 210 6.55 -11.11 -3.91
CA PRO A 210 6.04 -10.15 -2.93
C PRO A 210 7.11 -9.15 -2.45
N TRP A 211 8.40 -9.51 -2.49
CA TRP A 211 9.50 -8.62 -2.11
C TRP A 211 9.83 -7.55 -3.15
N THR A 212 9.22 -7.57 -4.34
CA THR A 212 9.53 -6.63 -5.44
C THR A 212 9.71 -5.17 -4.98
N PRO A 213 8.83 -4.59 -4.14
CA PRO A 213 8.99 -3.21 -3.67
C PRO A 213 10.23 -2.94 -2.81
N TRP A 214 10.77 -3.97 -2.14
CA TRP A 214 11.90 -3.89 -1.21
C TRP A 214 13.23 -4.38 -1.81
N LEU A 215 13.27 -4.81 -3.07
CA LEU A 215 14.52 -5.30 -3.67
C LEU A 215 15.64 -4.25 -3.59
N GLY A 216 16.84 -4.72 -3.25
CA GLY A 216 18.04 -3.90 -3.11
C GLY A 216 18.64 -3.93 -1.71
N THR A 217 19.55 -3.01 -1.47
CA THR A 217 20.17 -2.81 -0.14
C THR A 217 19.50 -1.63 0.53
N TRP A 218 19.27 -1.76 1.84
CA TRP A 218 18.72 -0.71 2.70
C TRP A 218 19.60 -0.54 3.93
N VAL A 219 19.70 0.71 4.39
CA VAL A 219 20.49 1.09 5.57
C VAL A 219 19.54 1.31 6.73
N SER A 220 19.83 0.69 7.87
CA SER A 220 19.14 1.03 9.11
C SER A 220 19.61 2.39 9.60
N VAL A 221 18.65 3.29 9.83
CA VAL A 221 18.94 4.63 10.39
C VAL A 221 19.47 4.57 11.81
N SER A 222 19.38 3.40 12.49
CA SER A 222 20.04 3.17 13.78
C SER A 222 21.55 3.45 13.72
N SER A 223 22.17 3.31 12.55
CA SER A 223 23.59 3.60 12.32
C SER A 223 23.91 5.11 12.30
N TYR A 224 22.91 5.97 12.14
CA TYR A 224 23.07 7.43 12.05
C TYR A 224 22.88 8.14 13.39
N LEU A 225 22.25 7.50 14.37
CA LEU A 225 21.78 8.17 15.59
C LEU A 225 22.89 8.75 16.47
N ASP A 226 24.12 8.24 16.32
CA ASP A 226 25.31 8.73 17.00
C ASP A 226 26.18 9.66 16.14
N ASP A 227 25.80 9.90 14.88
CA ASP A 227 26.52 10.79 13.98
C ASP A 227 26.40 12.27 14.45
N PRO A 228 27.49 13.05 14.46
CA PRO A 228 27.45 14.47 14.83
C PRO A 228 26.43 15.31 14.03
N ALA A 229 26.06 14.91 12.82
CA ALA A 229 25.04 15.58 12.02
C ALA A 229 23.66 15.60 12.69
N MET A 230 23.36 14.61 13.56
CA MET A 230 22.07 14.51 14.24
C MET A 230 21.89 15.53 15.38
N GLU A 231 22.96 16.15 15.89
CA GLU A 231 22.90 17.02 17.07
C GLU A 231 21.95 18.21 16.86
N ALA A 232 21.96 18.82 15.67
CA ALA A 232 21.05 19.91 15.33
C ALA A 232 19.59 19.45 15.24
N ALA A 233 19.35 18.22 14.77
CA ALA A 233 18.01 17.64 14.68
C ALA A 233 17.43 17.38 16.07
N TYR A 234 18.21 16.80 16.98
CA TYR A 234 17.78 16.59 18.38
C TYR A 234 17.50 17.92 19.08
N ALA A 235 18.33 18.94 18.87
CA ALA A 235 18.10 20.27 19.42
C ALA A 235 16.80 20.91 18.88
N ALA A 236 16.47 20.70 17.60
CA ALA A 236 15.21 21.16 17.02
C ALA A 236 14.00 20.49 17.69
N VAL A 237 14.04 19.18 17.91
CA VAL A 237 12.97 18.44 18.62
C VAL A 237 12.81 18.96 20.06
N VAL A 238 13.91 19.22 20.77
CA VAL A 238 13.87 19.83 22.12
C VAL A 238 13.19 21.20 22.09
N ALA A 239 13.51 22.04 21.10
CA ALA A 239 12.90 23.36 20.96
C ALA A 239 11.38 23.26 20.74
N GLU A 240 10.92 22.33 19.91
CA GLU A 240 9.48 22.09 19.71
C GLU A 240 8.81 21.50 20.95
N ALA A 241 9.47 20.57 21.65
CA ALA A 241 8.96 19.99 22.90
C ALA A 241 8.79 21.05 23.99
N THR A 242 9.70 22.01 24.07
CA THR A 242 9.63 23.15 25.00
C THR A 242 8.38 24.00 24.75
N LYS A 243 8.00 24.23 23.48
CA LYS A 243 6.77 24.95 23.14
C LYS A 243 5.50 24.22 23.61
N LEU A 244 5.57 22.90 23.71
CA LEU A 244 4.50 22.05 24.24
C LEU A 244 4.53 21.93 25.77
N GLY A 245 5.43 22.63 26.46
CA GLY A 245 5.59 22.56 27.91
C GLY A 245 6.29 21.30 28.41
N LYS A 246 6.93 20.53 27.51
CA LYS A 246 7.72 19.33 27.85
C LYS A 246 9.17 19.73 28.13
N SER A 247 9.80 19.06 29.10
CA SER A 247 11.19 19.32 29.50
C SER A 247 12.10 18.16 29.11
N TYR A 248 12.85 18.34 28.01
CA TYR A 248 13.81 17.36 27.50
C TYR A 248 15.16 18.03 27.21
N ASP A 249 16.24 17.26 27.29
CA ASP A 249 17.54 17.62 26.73
C ASP A 249 17.85 16.77 25.49
N THR A 250 18.91 17.13 24.76
CA THR A 250 19.29 16.43 23.54
C THR A 250 19.66 14.96 23.79
N ALA A 251 20.26 14.66 24.95
CA ALA A 251 20.60 13.29 25.34
C ALA A 251 19.34 12.41 25.52
N SER A 252 18.30 12.96 26.14
CA SER A 252 17.01 12.27 26.34
C SER A 252 16.27 12.06 25.02
N VAL A 253 16.27 13.07 24.14
CA VAL A 253 15.70 12.92 22.78
C VAL A 253 16.48 11.85 22.00
N LYS A 254 17.81 11.89 22.01
CA LYS A 254 18.65 10.86 21.38
C LYS A 254 18.35 9.46 21.93
N ALA A 255 18.19 9.31 23.24
CA ALA A 255 17.82 8.04 23.86
C ALA A 255 16.43 7.56 23.40
N PHE A 256 15.46 8.47 23.24
CA PHE A 256 14.15 8.17 22.67
C PHE A 256 14.28 7.63 21.23
N PHE A 257 15.02 8.32 20.35
CA PHE A 257 15.27 7.85 18.98
C PHE A 257 15.97 6.49 18.95
N LYS A 258 16.94 6.25 19.85
CA LYS A 258 17.57 4.93 19.99
C LYS A 258 16.55 3.86 20.39
N GLY A 259 15.64 4.12 21.33
CA GLY A 259 14.59 3.16 21.68
C GLY A 259 13.60 2.89 20.54
N MET A 260 13.27 3.94 19.78
CA MET A 260 12.33 3.90 18.66
C MET A 260 12.89 3.15 17.43
N LEU A 261 14.14 3.41 17.06
CA LEU A 261 14.70 3.03 15.76
C LEU A 261 15.77 1.94 15.82
N HIS A 262 16.08 1.42 17.02
CA HIS A 262 17.17 0.48 17.22
C HIS A 262 17.06 -0.79 16.37
N THR A 263 18.19 -1.15 15.75
CA THR A 263 18.44 -2.45 15.13
C THR A 263 19.78 -3.03 15.57
N PRO A 264 19.92 -4.37 15.59
CA PRO A 264 21.20 -5.05 15.82
C PRO A 264 22.04 -5.22 14.53
N PHE A 265 21.52 -4.81 13.37
CA PHE A 265 22.20 -4.81 12.07
C PHE A 265 22.27 -3.37 11.53
N ALA A 266 23.20 -3.11 10.61
CA ALA A 266 23.32 -1.82 9.94
C ALA A 266 22.71 -1.83 8.54
N LEU A 267 22.68 -3.00 7.88
CA LEU A 267 22.22 -3.16 6.51
C LEU A 267 21.27 -4.35 6.42
N VAL A 268 20.29 -4.24 5.54
CA VAL A 268 19.50 -5.38 5.06
C VAL A 268 19.50 -5.38 3.53
N ARG A 269 19.87 -6.51 2.94
CA ARG A 269 19.83 -6.73 1.49
C ARG A 269 18.74 -7.71 1.17
N ILE A 270 17.79 -7.30 0.34
CA ILE A 270 16.66 -8.11 -0.09
C ILE A 270 16.81 -8.38 -1.58
N SER A 271 16.89 -9.65 -1.94
CA SER A 271 16.86 -10.15 -3.30
C SER A 271 15.66 -11.07 -3.51
N ALA A 272 15.44 -11.53 -4.74
CA ALA A 272 14.31 -12.41 -5.05
C ALA A 272 14.37 -13.75 -4.30
N ASP A 273 15.57 -14.18 -3.93
CA ASP A 273 15.89 -15.49 -3.35
C ASP A 273 16.22 -15.44 -1.85
N ALA A 274 16.70 -14.30 -1.34
CA ALA A 274 17.17 -14.21 0.04
C ALA A 274 17.07 -12.80 0.63
N THR A 275 16.93 -12.75 1.94
CA THR A 275 17.19 -11.57 2.76
C THR A 275 18.45 -11.80 3.57
N VAL A 276 19.33 -10.81 3.60
CA VAL A 276 20.65 -10.87 4.25
C VAL A 276 20.78 -9.68 5.19
N PHE A 277 21.09 -9.94 6.45
CA PHE A 277 21.35 -8.92 7.47
C PHE A 277 22.84 -8.75 7.64
N LEU A 278 23.33 -7.52 7.67
CA LEU A 278 24.76 -7.24 7.75
C LEU A 278 25.09 -6.16 8.79
N THR A 279 26.29 -6.25 9.35
CA THR A 279 26.95 -5.18 10.09
C THR A 279 27.39 -4.05 9.15
N ALA A 280 27.86 -2.94 9.73
CA ALA A 280 28.31 -1.77 8.96
C ALA A 280 29.54 -2.05 8.07
N ASP A 281 30.41 -2.99 8.47
CA ASP A 281 31.56 -3.43 7.68
C ASP A 281 31.22 -4.48 6.61
N GLY A 282 29.94 -4.86 6.49
CA GLY A 282 29.45 -5.83 5.52
C GLY A 282 29.56 -7.28 5.97
N THR A 283 29.92 -7.56 7.22
CA THR A 283 29.87 -8.91 7.79
C THR A 283 28.43 -9.41 7.83
N GLU A 284 28.19 -10.61 7.29
CA GLU A 284 26.88 -11.25 7.29
C GLU A 284 26.52 -11.76 8.69
N LEU A 285 25.39 -11.29 9.23
CA LEU A 285 24.82 -11.73 10.49
C LEU A 285 23.87 -12.92 10.29
N GLY A 286 23.25 -13.01 9.12
CA GLY A 286 22.37 -14.11 8.76
C GLY A 286 21.72 -13.91 7.40
N ARG A 287 21.30 -15.04 6.82
CA ARG A 287 20.69 -15.13 5.49
C ARG A 287 19.60 -16.18 5.47
N GLY A 288 18.50 -15.88 4.80
CA GLY A 288 17.50 -16.88 4.45
C GLY A 288 16.35 -16.34 3.62
N GLY A 289 15.50 -17.26 3.17
CA GLY A 289 14.28 -16.92 2.46
C GLY A 289 13.13 -16.61 3.42
N TYR A 290 12.17 -15.84 2.94
CA TYR A 290 10.92 -15.55 3.63
C TYR A 290 9.73 -15.81 2.72
N VAL A 291 8.68 -16.39 3.27
CA VAL A 291 7.38 -16.55 2.62
C VAL A 291 6.42 -15.51 3.17
N TYR A 292 5.69 -14.86 2.28
CA TYR A 292 4.67 -13.88 2.61
C TYR A 292 3.43 -14.56 3.20
N GLN A 293 3.04 -14.10 4.39
CA GLN A 293 1.95 -14.64 5.20
C GLN A 293 0.69 -13.79 5.13
N GLY A 294 0.75 -12.63 4.50
CA GLY A 294 -0.38 -11.72 4.33
C GLY A 294 -0.19 -10.45 5.14
N VAL A 295 -1.30 -9.86 5.56
CA VAL A 295 -1.32 -8.59 6.29
C VAL A 295 -1.89 -8.76 7.69
N VAL A 296 -1.41 -7.95 8.63
CA VAL A 296 -1.96 -7.84 9.98
C VAL A 296 -2.15 -6.37 10.37
N PRO A 297 -3.15 -6.02 11.19
CA PRO A 297 -3.34 -4.65 11.65
C PRO A 297 -2.12 -4.08 12.38
N MET A 298 -1.95 -2.76 12.32
CA MET A 298 -0.98 -2.02 13.12
C MET A 298 -1.70 -1.33 14.30
N PRO A 299 -1.66 -1.88 15.52
CA PRO A 299 -2.30 -1.26 16.68
C PRO A 299 -1.79 0.17 16.91
N GLY A 300 -2.71 1.10 17.18
CA GLY A 300 -2.41 2.53 17.33
C GLY A 300 -2.42 3.32 16.01
N PHE A 301 -2.51 2.64 14.86
CA PHE A 301 -2.54 3.25 13.53
C PHE A 301 -3.73 2.69 12.75
N GLU A 302 -4.93 3.20 13.02
CA GLU A 302 -6.17 2.69 12.41
C GLU A 302 -6.12 2.74 10.88
N GLY A 303 -6.49 1.64 10.24
CA GLY A 303 -6.44 1.48 8.78
C GLY A 303 -5.07 1.10 8.21
N SER A 304 -4.01 1.15 9.02
CA SER A 304 -2.66 0.73 8.63
C SER A 304 -2.43 -0.77 8.86
N LEU A 305 -1.67 -1.37 7.96
CA LEU A 305 -1.38 -2.80 7.93
C LEU A 305 0.13 -3.04 7.89
N TRP A 306 0.58 -4.07 8.60
CA TRP A 306 1.88 -4.69 8.42
C TRP A 306 1.80 -5.81 7.39
N ASP A 307 2.77 -5.85 6.48
CA ASP A 307 3.08 -7.04 5.69
C ASP A 307 3.84 -8.04 6.57
N HIS A 308 3.35 -9.28 6.66
CA HIS A 308 3.90 -10.32 7.53
C HIS A 308 4.65 -11.38 6.71
N TRP A 309 5.85 -11.73 7.20
CA TRP A 309 6.77 -12.66 6.57
C TRP A 309 7.27 -13.68 7.59
N THR A 310 7.40 -14.95 7.18
CA THR A 310 8.02 -16.00 8.00
C THR A 310 9.18 -16.64 7.25
N ALA A 311 10.29 -16.92 7.94
CA ALA A 311 11.45 -17.58 7.37
C ALA A 311 11.09 -18.98 6.83
N THR A 312 11.68 -19.39 5.70
CA THR A 312 11.43 -20.71 5.07
C THR A 312 12.23 -21.86 5.68
N GLY A 313 13.01 -21.58 6.72
CA GLY A 313 13.88 -22.53 7.40
C GLY A 313 14.36 -21.97 8.73
N SER A 314 15.66 -22.04 8.99
CA SER A 314 16.25 -21.40 10.17
C SER A 314 16.09 -19.88 10.13
N SER A 315 15.77 -19.28 11.27
CA SER A 315 15.66 -17.84 11.46
C SER A 315 16.97 -17.10 11.12
N PRO A 316 17.02 -16.33 10.01
CA PRO A 316 18.20 -15.55 9.64
C PRO A 316 18.52 -14.54 10.73
N ALA A 317 19.71 -14.63 11.33
CA ALA A 317 20.13 -13.78 12.46
C ALA A 317 19.15 -13.79 13.67
N GLY A 318 18.33 -14.85 13.83
CA GLY A 318 17.28 -14.93 14.86
C GLY A 318 15.98 -14.20 14.49
N TYR A 319 15.75 -13.92 13.21
CA TYR A 319 14.56 -13.21 12.72
C TYR A 319 13.64 -14.16 11.94
N GLY A 320 12.99 -15.08 12.63
CA GLY A 320 12.03 -16.02 12.04
C GLY A 320 10.79 -15.35 11.49
N ARG A 321 10.48 -14.12 11.95
CA ARG A 321 9.41 -13.28 11.44
C ARG A 321 9.91 -11.86 11.15
N ILE A 322 9.30 -11.27 10.13
CA ILE A 322 9.45 -9.85 9.80
C ILE A 322 8.04 -9.28 9.57
N LEU A 323 7.80 -8.08 10.09
CA LEU A 323 6.70 -7.20 9.73
C LEU A 323 7.27 -6.00 8.99
N THR A 324 6.68 -5.58 7.89
CA THR A 324 7.13 -4.41 7.11
C THR A 324 5.98 -3.48 6.77
N THR A 325 6.22 -2.18 6.72
CA THR A 325 5.36 -1.28 5.95
C THR A 325 5.74 -1.35 4.48
N ALA A 326 4.84 -0.91 3.60
CA ALA A 326 5.22 -0.56 2.23
C ALA A 326 6.38 0.47 2.23
N VAL A 327 7.16 0.46 1.16
CA VAL A 327 8.11 1.55 0.89
C VAL A 327 7.32 2.81 0.57
N HIS A 328 7.54 3.88 1.34
CA HIS A 328 6.82 5.14 1.23
C HIS A 328 7.75 6.34 1.44
N SER A 329 7.18 7.54 1.37
CA SER A 329 7.83 8.83 1.60
C SER A 329 6.77 9.80 2.14
N ASP A 330 7.11 10.63 3.12
CA ASP A 330 6.17 11.58 3.76
C ASP A 330 5.92 12.86 2.95
N GLY A 331 6.42 12.89 1.72
CA GLY A 331 6.19 13.93 0.75
C GLY A 331 6.90 13.65 -0.58
N PRO A 332 6.60 14.41 -1.64
CA PRO A 332 7.21 14.21 -2.96
C PRO A 332 8.74 14.34 -2.97
N GLU A 333 9.29 15.16 -2.06
CA GLU A 333 10.73 15.41 -1.92
C GLU A 333 11.34 14.68 -0.70
N ALA A 334 10.53 13.98 0.09
CA ALA A 334 10.99 13.28 1.29
C ALA A 334 11.75 12.00 0.92
N MET A 335 12.62 11.56 1.82
CA MET A 335 13.38 10.33 1.62
C MET A 335 12.46 9.10 1.58
N LYS A 336 12.73 8.19 0.64
CA LYS A 336 12.04 6.89 0.61
C LYS A 336 12.54 6.00 1.73
N HIS A 337 11.62 5.48 2.51
CA HIS A 337 11.91 4.62 3.63
C HIS A 337 10.79 3.59 3.86
N TRP A 338 11.01 2.71 4.82
CA TRP A 338 10.01 1.77 5.33
C TRP A 338 10.38 1.40 6.75
N HIS A 339 9.37 0.97 7.51
CA HIS A 339 9.56 0.49 8.86
C HIS A 339 9.47 -1.02 8.92
N MET A 340 10.11 -1.60 9.94
CA MET A 340 10.06 -3.04 10.17
C MET A 340 10.04 -3.41 11.64
N ARG A 341 9.48 -4.58 11.94
CA ARG A 341 9.66 -5.28 13.22
C ARG A 341 10.08 -6.71 12.93
N PHE A 342 10.93 -7.28 13.76
CA PHE A 342 11.56 -8.56 13.44
C PHE A 342 11.96 -9.34 14.69
N GLY A 343 12.06 -10.65 14.56
CA GLY A 343 12.50 -11.54 15.63
C GLY A 343 11.88 -12.92 15.56
N ASP A 344 12.24 -13.76 16.53
CA ASP A 344 11.65 -15.10 16.73
C ASP A 344 10.44 -15.11 17.67
N ALA A 345 10.10 -13.95 18.25
CA ALA A 345 8.92 -13.78 19.09
C ALA A 345 7.62 -14.10 18.32
N SER A 346 6.53 -14.31 19.05
CA SER A 346 5.25 -14.60 18.41
C SER A 346 4.80 -13.43 17.52
N LEU A 347 3.93 -13.71 16.54
CA LEU A 347 3.36 -12.66 15.70
C LEU A 347 2.69 -11.56 16.54
N GLN A 348 1.98 -11.95 17.61
CA GLN A 348 1.32 -11.01 18.50
C GLN A 348 2.32 -10.10 19.23
N ASP A 349 3.47 -10.62 19.64
CA ASP A 349 4.51 -9.84 20.31
C ASP A 349 5.17 -8.84 19.36
N LEU A 350 5.30 -9.18 18.07
CA LEU A 350 5.80 -8.24 17.05
C LEU A 350 4.74 -7.21 16.63
N VAL A 351 3.46 -7.58 16.60
CA VAL A 351 2.36 -6.66 16.31
C VAL A 351 2.14 -5.68 17.47
N ASN A 352 2.28 -6.16 18.71
CA ASN A 352 2.11 -5.37 19.92
C ASN A 352 3.32 -5.51 20.86
N PRO A 353 4.49 -4.94 20.49
CA PRO A 353 5.69 -5.00 21.29
C PRO A 353 5.53 -4.18 22.57
N SER A 354 6.37 -4.49 23.57
CA SER A 354 6.41 -3.73 24.83
C SER A 354 6.68 -2.24 24.64
N ASN A 355 7.48 -1.90 23.62
CA ASN A 355 7.61 -0.53 23.11
C ASN A 355 6.75 -0.39 21.85
N PRO A 356 5.52 0.16 21.92
CA PRO A 356 4.65 0.33 20.76
C PRO A 356 5.24 1.29 19.71
N MET A 357 6.17 2.17 20.13
CA MET A 357 6.93 3.07 19.27
C MET A 357 8.18 2.43 18.67
N TRP A 358 8.39 1.11 18.79
CA TRP A 358 9.49 0.47 18.10
C TRP A 358 9.19 0.35 16.59
N PHE A 359 9.80 1.26 15.82
CA PHE A 359 9.72 1.41 14.36
C PHE A 359 11.11 1.48 13.72
N PRO A 360 11.94 0.42 13.80
CA PRO A 360 13.15 0.30 13.01
C PRO A 360 12.93 0.76 11.57
N THR A 361 13.75 1.72 11.13
CA THR A 361 13.54 2.40 9.85
C THR A 361 14.70 2.14 8.92
N CYS A 362 14.38 1.79 7.69
CA CYS A 362 15.32 1.43 6.64
C CYS A 362 15.21 2.44 5.49
N VAL A 363 16.32 3.06 5.13
CA VAL A 363 16.42 4.07 4.06
C VAL A 363 17.29 3.57 2.91
N LYS A 364 17.20 4.24 1.76
CA LYS A 364 18.05 3.91 0.61
C LYS A 364 19.54 4.20 0.90
N PRO A 365 20.49 3.45 0.30
CA PRO A 365 21.93 3.59 0.57
C PRO A 365 22.52 4.98 0.32
N GLU A 366 21.91 5.75 -0.57
CA GLU A 366 22.28 7.15 -0.84
C GLU A 366 21.88 8.13 0.26
N THR A 367 21.02 7.73 1.20
CA THR A 367 20.57 8.58 2.31
C THR A 367 21.66 8.62 3.38
N THR A 368 22.30 9.79 3.56
CA THR A 368 23.35 9.98 4.58
C THR A 368 22.75 10.38 5.94
N ALA A 369 23.55 10.33 7.00
CA ALA A 369 23.15 10.84 8.31
C ALA A 369 22.73 12.31 8.27
N ALA A 370 23.38 13.14 7.45
CA ALA A 370 23.01 14.55 7.28
C ALA A 370 21.64 14.74 6.59
N VAL A 371 21.32 13.90 5.60
CA VAL A 371 20.00 13.91 4.96
C VAL A 371 18.93 13.49 5.96
N PHE A 372 19.17 12.41 6.70
CA PHE A 372 18.27 11.95 7.75
C PHE A 372 18.07 13.00 8.86
N ALA A 373 19.13 13.71 9.25
CA ALA A 373 19.05 14.79 10.25
C ALA A 373 18.15 15.95 9.80
N GLU A 374 18.24 16.37 8.54
CA GLU A 374 17.36 17.44 8.02
C GLU A 374 15.91 16.98 7.90
N ASP A 375 15.66 15.71 7.59
CA ASP A 375 14.32 15.12 7.61
C ASP A 375 13.71 15.15 9.02
N VAL A 376 14.44 14.63 10.02
CA VAL A 376 14.02 14.67 11.44
C VAL A 376 13.76 16.10 11.92
N LYS A 377 14.57 17.06 11.48
CA LYS A 377 14.41 18.48 11.80
C LYS A 377 13.18 19.09 11.15
N GLY A 378 12.86 18.71 9.91
CA GLY A 378 11.63 19.08 9.22
C GLY A 378 10.38 18.60 9.95
N GLU A 379 10.48 17.45 10.61
CA GLU A 379 9.39 16.84 11.39
C GLU A 379 9.50 17.06 12.91
N ALA A 380 10.35 17.97 13.35
CA ALA A 380 10.67 18.13 14.78
C ALA A 380 9.43 18.33 15.67
N ALA A 381 8.41 19.03 15.16
CA ALA A 381 7.16 19.26 15.87
C ALA A 381 6.34 17.97 16.06
N ALA A 382 6.33 17.08 15.07
CA ALA A 382 5.67 15.78 15.16
C ALA A 382 6.39 14.90 16.19
N TYR A 383 7.71 14.79 16.11
CA TYR A 383 8.51 14.04 17.09
C TYR A 383 8.34 14.59 18.52
N ALA A 384 8.32 15.90 18.69
CA ALA A 384 8.07 16.52 19.99
C ALA A 384 6.70 16.16 20.57
N ALA A 385 5.67 16.00 19.73
CA ALA A 385 4.36 15.55 20.15
C ALA A 385 4.39 14.09 20.65
N PHE A 386 5.20 13.22 20.02
CA PHE A 386 5.35 11.81 20.40
C PHE A 386 6.22 11.54 21.63
N LEU A 387 7.03 12.50 22.07
CA LEU A 387 7.80 12.34 23.31
C LEU A 387 6.84 12.05 24.49
N PRO A 388 7.17 11.09 25.37
CA PRO A 388 6.25 10.60 26.41
C PRO A 388 5.85 11.61 27.49
#